data_AF-A0A951XEP0-F1
#
_entry.id   AF-A0A951XEP0-F1
#
_cell.length_a   1.000
_cell.length_b   1.000
_cell.length_c   1.000
_cell.angle_alpha   90.00
_cell.angle_beta   90.00
_cell.angle_gamma   90.00
#
_symmetry.space_group_name_H-M   'P 1'
#
loop_
_entity.id
_entity.type
_entity.pdbx_description
1 polymer ?
#
loop_
_entity_poly.entity_id
_entity_poly.type
_entity_poly.pdbx_seq_one_letter_code
_entity_poly.pdbx_strand_id
1 'polypeptide(L)' 'MQFTETQLTHDPYGHFLNSTQVFSPDNQWIVYDTRNDDGGIGVTGSIEMVNTKTGEIKPLYHTQNQT' A
#
# COMPACT_ATOMS: atom_id res chain seq x y z
N MET A 1 11.46 -4.96 -24.07
CA MET A 1 10.35 -5.73 -23.49
C MET A 1 9.16 -4.79 -23.38
N GLN A 2 7.98 -5.22 -23.81
CA GLN A 2 6.74 -4.46 -23.68
C GLN A 2 6.00 -5.06 -22.47
N PHE A 3 5.78 -4.25 -21.44
CA PHE A 3 5.03 -4.67 -20.25
C PHE A 3 3.62 -4.08 -20.33
N THR A 4 2.64 -4.85 -19.87
CA THR A 4 1.28 -4.34 -19.65
C THR A 4 1.18 -3.93 -18.20
N GLU A 5 0.79 -2.70 -17.95
CA GLU A 5 0.56 -2.18 -16.61
C GLU A 5 -0.77 -2.71 -16.06
N THR A 6 -0.81 -3.02 -14.77
CA THR A 6 -2.02 -3.43 -14.06
C THR A 6 -2.19 -2.56 -12.83
N GLN A 7 -3.31 -1.83 -12.76
CA GLN A 7 -3.72 -1.10 -11.56
C GLN A 7 -4.31 -2.10 -10.55
N LEU A 8 -3.76 -2.15 -9.33
CA LEU A 8 -4.22 -3.09 -8.28
C LEU A 8 -5.19 -2.45 -7.29
N THR A 9 -5.03 -1.16 -6.99
CA THR A 9 -5.81 -0.44 -5.98
C THR A 9 -6.57 0.74 -6.61
N HIS A 10 -7.73 1.11 -6.07
CA HIS A 10 -8.66 2.05 -6.72
C HIS A 10 -9.35 3.03 -5.77
N ASP A 11 -9.07 2.94 -4.47
CA ASP A 11 -9.73 3.78 -3.47
C ASP A 11 -9.30 5.25 -3.56
N PRO A 12 -10.12 6.21 -3.07
CA PRO A 12 -9.89 7.64 -3.27
C PRO A 12 -8.83 8.23 -2.33
N TYR A 13 -7.98 7.39 -1.74
CA TYR A 13 -6.83 7.79 -0.91
C TYR A 13 -5.51 7.35 -1.56
N GLY A 14 -4.38 7.86 -1.07
CA GLY A 14 -3.07 7.53 -1.64
C GLY A 14 -2.62 6.12 -1.25
N HIS A 15 -1.79 5.53 -2.11
CA HIS A 15 -1.29 4.16 -1.97
C HIS A 15 0.24 4.21 -1.98
N PHE A 16 0.83 4.77 -0.93
CA PHE A 16 2.25 5.11 -0.89
C PHE A 16 3.09 3.88 -0.55
N LEU A 17 4.01 3.55 -1.46
CA LEU A 17 5.00 2.49 -1.26
C LEU A 17 6.28 3.05 -0.65
N ASN A 18 6.86 2.30 0.29
CA ASN A 18 8.27 2.50 0.62
C ASN A 18 9.15 2.12 -0.58
N SER A 19 10.33 2.71 -0.68
CA SER A 19 11.27 2.43 -1.79
C SER A 19 11.88 1.03 -1.75
N THR A 20 11.77 0.32 -0.62
CA THR A 20 12.35 -1.02 -0.43
C THR A 20 11.44 -1.92 0.40
N GLN A 21 11.60 -3.24 0.23
CA GLN A 21 10.99 -4.27 1.09
C GLN A 21 9.46 -4.22 1.21
N VAL A 22 8.75 -3.82 0.14
CA VAL A 22 7.28 -3.76 0.12
C VAL A 22 6.62 -5.08 -0.29
N PHE A 23 7.34 -5.98 -0.94
CA PHE A 23 6.83 -7.29 -1.33
C PHE A 23 6.95 -8.31 -0.19
N SER A 24 5.93 -9.16 -0.05
CA SER A 24 6.04 -10.38 0.75
C SER A 24 7.08 -11.34 0.15
N PRO A 25 7.68 -12.26 0.94
CA PRO A 25 8.71 -13.19 0.45
C PRO A 25 8.26 -14.09 -0.71
N ASP A 26 6.96 -14.31 -0.87
CA ASP A 26 6.36 -15.10 -1.94
C ASP A 26 5.84 -14.27 -3.12
N ASN A 27 6.10 -12.94 -3.13
CA ASN A 27 5.67 -11.97 -4.13
C ASN A 27 4.15 -11.88 -4.33
N GLN A 28 3.36 -12.34 -3.35
CA GLN A 28 1.90 -12.31 -3.46
C GLN A 28 1.27 -11.04 -2.89
N TRP A 29 1.97 -10.30 -2.03
CA TRP A 29 1.43 -9.13 -1.36
C TRP A 29 2.38 -7.95 -1.48
N ILE A 30 1.81 -6.75 -1.61
CA ILE A 30 2.52 -5.48 -1.58
C ILE A 30 1.94 -4.62 -0.45
N VAL A 31 2.78 -4.17 0.48
CA VAL A 31 2.40 -3.28 1.59
C VAL A 31 2.50 -1.81 1.16
N TYR A 32 1.49 -1.02 1.49
CA TYR A 32 1.48 0.43 1.29
C TYR A 32 0.84 1.16 2.48
N ASP A 33 1.15 2.45 2.60
CA ASP A 33 0.53 3.35 3.56
C ASP A 33 -0.54 4.21 2.85
N THR A 34 -1.61 4.60 3.57
CA THR A 34 -2.81 5.18 2.95
C THR A 34 -2.84 6.72 2.94
N ARG A 35 -1.69 7.39 3.06
CA ARG A 35 -1.65 8.86 3.15
C ARG A 35 -1.95 9.51 1.80
N ASN A 36 -2.42 10.75 1.82
CA ASN A 36 -2.68 11.52 0.60
C ASN A 36 -1.57 12.53 0.25
N ASP A 37 -0.79 12.95 1.25
CA ASP A 37 0.22 13.99 1.10
C ASP A 37 1.62 13.41 1.01
N ASP A 38 2.47 14.08 0.22
CA ASP A 38 3.86 13.69 0.02
C ASP A 38 4.71 14.06 1.26
N GLY A 39 5.26 13.06 1.93
CA GLY A 39 5.95 13.21 3.23
C GLY A 39 5.14 12.66 4.42
N GLY A 40 5.70 12.73 5.63
CA GLY A 40 4.94 12.36 6.85
C GLY A 40 4.67 10.86 7.04
N ILE A 41 5.59 9.96 6.68
CA ILE A 41 5.42 8.52 6.97
C ILE A 41 5.15 8.25 8.47
N GLY A 42 5.72 9.07 9.36
CA GLY A 42 5.49 8.97 10.81
C GLY A 42 4.07 9.32 11.25
N VAL A 43 3.31 10.04 10.42
CA VAL A 43 1.91 10.44 10.71
C VAL A 43 0.89 9.59 9.94
N THR A 44 1.30 8.52 9.27
CA THR A 44 0.35 7.63 8.58
C THR A 44 -0.47 6.84 9.59
N GLY A 45 -1.80 6.93 9.53
CA GLY A 45 -2.69 6.27 10.49
C GLY A 45 -3.04 4.83 10.13
N SER A 46 -2.79 4.41 8.89
CA SER A 46 -3.19 3.11 8.37
C SER A 46 -2.16 2.52 7.42
N ILE A 47 -2.02 1.19 7.48
CA ILE A 47 -1.20 0.39 6.59
C ILE A 47 -2.08 -0.72 6.03
N GLU A 48 -1.98 -0.93 4.73
CA GLU A 48 -2.71 -1.97 4.01
C GLU A 48 -1.75 -2.80 3.17
N MET A 49 -2.22 -3.94 2.67
CA MET A 49 -1.54 -4.67 1.62
C MET A 49 -2.50 -5.11 0.54
N VAL A 50 -2.03 -5.14 -0.70
CA VAL A 50 -2.79 -5.62 -1.86
C VAL A 50 -2.18 -6.91 -2.40
N ASN A 51 -3.03 -7.86 -2.77
CA ASN A 51 -2.60 -9.09 -3.43
C ASN A 51 -2.26 -8.82 -4.90
N THR A 52 -1.09 -9.24 -5.34
CA THR A 52 -0.56 -8.98 -6.70
C THR A 52 -1.32 -9.68 -7.82
N LYS A 53 -2.08 -10.73 -7.49
CA LYS A 53 -2.83 -11.52 -8.47
C LYS A 53 -4.31 -11.22 -8.47
N THR A 54 -4.89 -10.97 -7.30
CA THR A 54 -6.34 -10.83 -7.13
C THR A 54 -6.81 -9.39 -6.91
N GLY A 55 -5.91 -8.48 -6.54
CA GLY A 55 -6.30 -7.13 -6.09
C GLY A 55 -6.98 -7.11 -4.72
N GLU A 56 -7.02 -8.23 -3.99
CA GLU A 56 -7.57 -8.26 -2.63
C GLU A 56 -6.78 -7.32 -1.72
N ILE A 57 -7.47 -6.41 -1.03
CA ILE A 57 -6.87 -5.48 -0.07
C ILE A 57 -7.12 -6.00 1.35
N LYS A 58 -6.08 -5.95 2.19
CA LYS A 58 -6.16 -6.29 3.62
C LYS A 58 -5.60 -5.16 4.48
N PRO A 59 -6.35 -4.68 5.49
CA PRO A 59 -5.79 -3.79 6.49
C PRO A 59 -4.81 -4.55 7.38
N LEU A 60 -3.63 -3.97 7.61
CA LEU A 60 -2.59 -4.51 8.49
C LEU A 60 -2.48 -3.72 9.79
N TYR A 61 -2.72 -2.42 9.73
CA TYR A 61 -2.64 -1.53 10.87
C TYR A 61 -3.63 -0.38 10.72
N HIS A 62 -4.22 0.02 11.83
CA HIS A 62 -5.03 1.24 11.93
C HIS A 62 -4.94 1.79 13.35
N THR A 63 -4.78 3.12 13.46
CA THR A 63 -4.88 3.84 14.73
C THR A 63 -5.92 4.94 14.65
N GLN A 64 -6.54 5.26 15.79
CA GLN A 64 -7.61 6.25 15.89
C GLN A 64 -7.12 7.64 16.32
N ASN A 65 -5.97 7.71 16.99
CA ASN A 65 -5.45 8.94 17.61
C ASN A 65 -4.08 9.31 17.04
N GLN A 66 -3.95 9.25 15.72
CA GLN A 66 -2.70 9.65 15.06
C GLN A 66 -2.52 11.16 15.21
N THR A 67 -1.32 11.58 15.63
CA THR A 67 -0.96 12.98 15.91
C THR A 67 0.13 13.47 14.97
#